data_AF-A0A534ZWA0-F1
#
_entry.id   AF-A0A534ZWA0-F1
#
_cell.length_a   1.000
_cell.length_b   1.000
_cell.length_c   1.000
_cell.angle_alpha   90.00
_cell.angle_beta   90.00
_cell.angle_gamma   90.00
#
_symmetry.space_group_name_H-M   'P 1'
#
loop_
_entity.id
_entity.type
_entity.pdbx_description
1 polymer ?
#
loop_
_entity_poly.entity_id
_entity_poly.type
_entity_poly.pdbx_seq_one_letter_code
_entity_poly.pdbx_strand_id
1 'polypeptide(L)'
;MRRPRLMSIGIVSIVASLLLVSAPGTAAPRYSGTITGSFGAPALSGAFLRPGSHEPVPRDNAGTARRSGVGTATITWGGDDSGGNAAASSLTFSGDSFSDITPDQVFRLGTLTFVNGPSGPASLIFGFDMQLTAGDDVAPFAGLVAIVNTQNANVDRIADADVLSFADFDAPSTLAGFEDASVTAIVYGRIGDDGRLRVMSIGLAPGEGQHGCVDEGPFVASRGPCVSGCGDLCAAIGSAFTQPLCGAEQLPGVLNERIRIATSRLDQGATAVSRRQVKRAVRLAMGQLRRSAAFARRAARRRHVSAACAEAIGAAVANAETRAASWVRPR
;
A
#
# COMPACT_ATOMS: atom_id res chain seq x y z
N MET A 1 61.76 -77.83 -16.78
CA MET A 1 61.13 -76.65 -16.13
C MET A 1 60.07 -76.11 -17.08
N ARG A 2 58.80 -76.46 -16.85
CA ARG A 2 57.66 -75.56 -16.46
C ARG A 2 57.22 -74.54 -17.53
N ARG A 3 56.19 -74.94 -18.31
CA ARG A 3 54.85 -74.31 -18.60
C ARG A 3 54.76 -72.83 -19.06
N PRO A 4 53.62 -72.33 -19.63
CA PRO A 4 52.46 -72.99 -20.26
C PRO A 4 51.88 -72.30 -21.53
N ARG A 5 50.87 -73.00 -22.09
CA ARG A 5 49.77 -72.66 -23.03
C ARG A 5 49.38 -71.17 -23.18
N LEU A 6 49.24 -70.73 -24.44
CA LEU A 6 48.49 -69.55 -24.85
C LEU A 6 47.02 -69.93 -25.16
N MET A 7 46.12 -69.54 -24.26
CA MET A 7 44.68 -69.43 -24.51
C MET A 7 44.42 -68.12 -25.25
N SER A 8 43.79 -68.17 -26.42
CA SER A 8 43.24 -67.00 -27.10
C SER A 8 41.75 -66.92 -26.81
N ILE A 9 41.35 -66.05 -25.89
CA ILE A 9 39.95 -65.72 -25.61
C ILE A 9 39.60 -64.51 -26.48
N GLY A 10 38.76 -64.72 -27.49
CA GLY A 10 38.16 -63.66 -28.29
C GLY A 10 37.07 -62.96 -27.49
N ILE A 11 37.29 -61.69 -27.15
CA ILE A 11 36.29 -60.82 -26.54
C ILE A 11 35.49 -60.17 -27.69
N VAL A 12 34.28 -60.66 -27.92
CA VAL A 12 33.27 -59.96 -28.73
C VAL A 12 32.65 -58.88 -27.83
N SER A 13 33.05 -57.63 -28.03
CA SER A 13 32.40 -56.48 -27.37
C SER A 13 31.10 -56.15 -28.10
N ILE A 14 29.97 -56.47 -27.48
CA ILE A 14 28.64 -55.97 -27.89
C ILE A 14 28.56 -54.52 -27.39
N VAL A 15 28.71 -53.55 -28.28
CA VAL A 15 28.34 -52.16 -28.01
C VAL A 15 26.82 -52.07 -28.14
N ALA A 16 26.11 -52.33 -27.05
CA ALA A 16 24.72 -51.94 -26.91
C ALA A 16 24.70 -50.42 -26.67
N SER A 17 24.68 -49.65 -27.77
CA SER A 17 24.36 -48.24 -27.73
C SER A 17 22.92 -48.08 -27.24
N LEU A 18 22.77 -47.90 -25.93
CA LEU A 18 21.56 -47.40 -25.29
C LEU A 18 21.30 -45.99 -25.82
N LEU A 19 20.52 -45.92 -26.90
CA LEU A 19 19.75 -44.73 -27.25
C LEU A 19 18.71 -44.53 -26.15
N LEU A 20 19.11 -43.85 -25.08
CA LEU A 20 18.18 -43.15 -24.18
C LEU A 20 17.58 -41.99 -24.99
N VAL A 21 16.65 -42.31 -25.89
CA VAL A 21 15.72 -41.31 -26.41
C VAL A 21 14.84 -40.95 -25.24
N SER A 22 15.20 -39.88 -24.54
CA SER A 22 14.29 -39.21 -23.63
C SER A 22 13.00 -38.97 -24.40
N ALA A 23 11.87 -39.48 -23.92
CA ALA A 23 10.58 -39.14 -24.50
C ALA A 23 10.52 -37.61 -24.61
N PRO A 24 10.08 -37.04 -25.75
CA PRO A 24 9.96 -35.59 -25.87
C PRO A 24 9.08 -35.11 -24.73
N GLY A 25 9.69 -34.34 -23.80
CA GLY A 25 8.94 -33.74 -22.71
C GLY A 25 7.83 -32.90 -23.33
N THR A 26 6.59 -33.15 -22.95
CA THR A 26 5.47 -32.28 -23.29
C THR A 26 5.85 -30.87 -22.85
N ALA A 27 5.89 -29.93 -23.80
CA ALA A 27 6.13 -28.54 -23.47
C ALA A 27 5.09 -28.09 -22.44
N ALA A 28 5.54 -27.43 -21.38
CA ALA A 28 4.63 -26.87 -20.39
C ALA A 28 3.59 -25.98 -21.11
N PRO A 29 2.30 -26.02 -20.71
CA PRO A 29 1.29 -25.18 -21.33
C PRO A 29 1.73 -23.71 -21.24
N ARG A 30 1.45 -22.95 -22.29
CA ARG A 30 1.76 -21.53 -22.37
C ARG A 30 0.47 -20.77 -22.58
N TYR A 31 0.25 -19.76 -21.76
CA TYR A 31 -0.95 -18.93 -21.82
C TYR A 31 -0.64 -17.59 -22.48
N SER A 32 -1.56 -17.14 -23.32
CA SER A 32 -1.56 -15.81 -23.93
C SER A 32 -3.00 -15.31 -23.99
N GLY A 33 -3.20 -14.02 -23.81
CA GLY A 33 -4.55 -13.47 -23.75
C GLY A 33 -4.57 -12.00 -23.38
N THR A 34 -5.75 -11.52 -23.02
CA THR A 34 -5.95 -10.19 -22.45
C THR A 34 -6.75 -10.32 -21.18
N ILE A 35 -6.29 -9.67 -20.11
CA ILE A 35 -7.05 -9.63 -18.88
C ILE A 35 -8.21 -8.66 -19.07
N THR A 36 -9.41 -9.09 -18.72
CA THR A 36 -10.57 -8.19 -18.60
C THR A 36 -11.17 -8.30 -17.20
N GLY A 37 -11.78 -7.21 -16.74
CA GLY A 37 -12.38 -7.15 -15.41
C GLY A 37 -13.80 -6.64 -15.45
N SER A 38 -14.62 -7.09 -14.50
CA SER A 38 -15.96 -6.58 -14.26
C SER A 38 -16.28 -6.52 -12.77
N PHE A 39 -17.14 -5.58 -12.40
CA PHE A 39 -17.60 -5.40 -11.03
C PHE A 39 -19.11 -5.64 -10.90
N GLY A 40 -19.52 -6.51 -9.98
CA GLY A 40 -20.88 -7.00 -9.84
C GLY A 40 -21.45 -6.90 -8.42
N ALA A 41 -22.71 -7.27 -8.26
CA ALA A 41 -23.38 -7.52 -6.96
C ALA A 41 -23.00 -6.54 -5.81
N PRO A 42 -23.28 -5.24 -5.95
CA PRO A 42 -22.90 -4.27 -4.93
C PRO A 42 -23.61 -4.57 -3.59
N ALA A 43 -22.83 -4.56 -2.50
CA ALA A 43 -23.34 -4.69 -1.14
C ALA A 43 -23.95 -3.36 -0.69
N LEU A 44 -25.26 -3.34 -0.46
CA LEU A 44 -26.01 -2.11 -0.15
C LEU A 44 -26.21 -1.88 1.36
N SER A 45 -25.82 -2.83 2.19
CA SER A 45 -25.91 -2.73 3.65
C SER A 45 -24.53 -3.01 4.25
N GLY A 46 -24.15 -2.25 5.27
CA GLY A 46 -22.83 -2.32 5.89
C GLY A 46 -22.66 -1.22 6.93
N ALA A 47 -21.43 -0.75 7.13
CA ALA A 47 -21.14 0.35 8.05
C ALA A 47 -20.09 1.29 7.46
N PHE A 48 -20.19 2.58 7.81
CA PHE A 48 -19.13 3.55 7.63
C PHE A 48 -18.51 3.90 8.99
N LEU A 49 -17.29 4.41 9.01
CA LEU A 49 -16.59 4.73 10.25
C LEU A 49 -16.80 6.19 10.65
N ARG A 50 -17.12 6.45 11.92
CA ARG A 50 -17.18 7.82 12.46
C ARG A 50 -15.81 8.49 12.48
N PRO A 51 -15.77 9.82 12.30
CA PRO A 51 -14.53 10.58 12.40
C PRO A 51 -13.88 10.40 13.77
N GLY A 52 -12.58 10.11 13.80
CA GLY A 52 -11.75 10.01 15.00
C GLY A 52 -11.95 8.76 15.87
N SER A 53 -13.18 8.34 16.16
CA SER A 53 -13.42 7.12 16.96
C SER A 53 -13.31 5.83 16.15
N HIS A 54 -13.49 5.92 14.82
CA HIS A 54 -13.61 4.77 13.92
C HIS A 54 -14.66 3.75 14.37
N GLU A 55 -15.69 4.22 15.09
CA GLU A 55 -16.81 3.38 15.47
C GLU A 55 -17.68 3.13 14.22
N PRO A 56 -18.01 1.87 13.91
CA PRO A 56 -18.85 1.55 12.77
C PRO A 56 -20.29 2.03 13.01
N VAL A 57 -20.85 2.74 12.03
CA VAL A 57 -22.26 3.17 11.99
C VAL A 57 -22.99 2.33 10.95
N PRO A 58 -23.85 1.39 11.38
CA PRO A 58 -24.62 0.57 10.46
C PRO A 58 -25.53 1.40 9.57
N ARG A 59 -25.61 1.03 8.30
CA ARG A 59 -26.48 1.62 7.28
C ARG A 59 -26.98 0.55 6.33
N ASP A 60 -28.24 0.71 5.96
CA ASP A 60 -28.86 0.00 4.86
C ASP A 60 -29.32 1.02 3.83
N ASN A 61 -28.68 0.96 2.66
CA ASN A 61 -28.89 1.88 1.55
C ASN A 61 -29.59 1.18 0.38
N ALA A 62 -30.29 0.06 0.60
CA ALA A 62 -30.98 -0.68 -0.47
C ALA A 62 -31.87 0.21 -1.37
N GLY A 63 -32.50 1.24 -0.79
CA GLY A 63 -33.36 2.20 -1.51
C GLY A 63 -32.70 3.52 -1.92
N THR A 64 -31.47 3.80 -1.48
CA THR A 64 -30.84 5.14 -1.61
C THR A 64 -29.43 5.11 -2.21
N ALA A 65 -28.78 3.94 -2.25
CA ALA A 65 -27.44 3.79 -2.78
C ALA A 65 -27.38 4.24 -4.25
N ARG A 66 -26.46 5.16 -4.55
CA ARG A 66 -26.20 5.64 -5.91
C ARG A 66 -25.04 4.84 -6.46
N ARG A 67 -25.26 4.20 -7.61
CA ARG A 67 -24.25 3.35 -8.26
C ARG A 67 -24.52 3.21 -9.75
N SER A 68 -23.46 3.04 -10.52
CA SER A 68 -23.56 2.75 -11.96
C SER A 68 -22.39 1.89 -12.42
N GLY A 69 -22.46 1.35 -13.65
CA GLY A 69 -21.39 0.54 -14.21
C GLY A 69 -21.32 -0.91 -13.72
N VAL A 70 -22.37 -1.41 -13.07
CA VAL A 70 -22.47 -2.84 -12.67
C VAL A 70 -22.36 -3.74 -13.91
N GLY A 71 -21.51 -4.75 -13.83
CA GLY A 71 -21.16 -5.66 -14.94
C GLY A 71 -20.08 -5.13 -15.87
N THR A 72 -19.50 -3.96 -15.60
CA THR A 72 -18.46 -3.34 -16.44
C THR A 72 -17.13 -3.20 -15.70
N ALA A 73 -16.08 -2.82 -16.42
CA ALA A 73 -14.74 -2.61 -15.88
C ALA A 73 -14.61 -1.35 -15.00
N THR A 74 -15.67 -0.54 -14.90
CA THR A 74 -15.75 0.62 -14.02
C THR A 74 -17.03 0.57 -13.21
N ILE A 75 -16.92 0.61 -11.89
CA ILE A 75 -18.06 0.84 -11.00
C ILE A 75 -17.92 2.21 -10.37
N THR A 76 -19.02 2.96 -10.34
CA THR A 76 -19.09 4.24 -9.63
C THR A 76 -20.13 4.16 -8.53
N TRP A 77 -19.91 4.87 -7.42
CA TRP A 77 -20.84 4.93 -6.31
C TRP A 77 -20.78 6.26 -5.57
N GLY A 78 -21.84 6.53 -4.81
CA GLY A 78 -21.92 7.73 -4.00
C GLY A 78 -22.17 9.00 -4.82
N GLY A 79 -21.50 10.09 -4.45
CA GLY A 79 -21.74 11.44 -4.96
C GLY A 79 -22.59 12.29 -4.02
N ASP A 80 -22.69 13.58 -4.33
CA ASP A 80 -23.42 14.51 -3.48
C ASP A 80 -24.94 14.23 -3.50
N ASP A 81 -25.59 14.38 -2.36
CA ASP A 81 -27.04 14.24 -2.27
C ASP A 81 -27.78 15.42 -2.94
N SER A 82 -27.05 16.50 -3.25
CA SER A 82 -27.52 17.80 -3.72
C SER A 82 -27.75 17.90 -5.23
N GLY A 83 -27.25 16.96 -6.04
CA GLY A 83 -27.28 17.02 -7.51
C GLY A 83 -26.21 17.93 -8.12
N GLY A 84 -25.14 18.24 -7.38
CA GLY A 84 -23.97 18.95 -7.88
C GLY A 84 -22.98 18.01 -8.58
N ASN A 85 -22.06 18.62 -9.35
CA ASN A 85 -21.04 17.93 -10.14
C ASN A 85 -19.89 17.33 -9.29
N ALA A 86 -20.11 17.04 -8.00
CA ALA A 86 -19.08 16.42 -7.18
C ALA A 86 -18.78 15.02 -7.72
N ALA A 87 -17.50 14.72 -7.97
CA ALA A 87 -17.10 13.46 -8.58
C ALA A 87 -17.44 12.29 -7.64
N ALA A 88 -18.25 11.35 -8.12
CA ALA A 88 -18.55 10.14 -7.38
C ALA A 88 -17.29 9.29 -7.16
N SER A 89 -17.28 8.48 -6.11
CA SER A 89 -16.24 7.47 -5.95
C SER A 89 -16.31 6.46 -7.10
N SER A 90 -15.16 5.96 -7.54
CA SER A 90 -15.12 4.99 -8.63
C SER A 90 -13.91 4.07 -8.55
N LEU A 91 -14.10 2.83 -9.00
CA LEU A 91 -13.01 1.90 -9.22
C LEU A 91 -13.04 1.46 -10.68
N THR A 92 -11.92 1.64 -11.37
CA THR A 92 -11.72 1.20 -12.76
C THR A 92 -10.61 0.17 -12.83
N PHE A 93 -10.85 -0.94 -13.51
CA PHE A 93 -9.83 -1.92 -13.86
C PHE A 93 -9.48 -1.81 -15.35
N SER A 94 -8.21 -1.58 -15.65
CA SER A 94 -7.65 -1.65 -17.00
C SER A 94 -6.71 -2.86 -17.07
N GLY A 95 -7.13 -3.89 -17.79
CA GLY A 95 -6.35 -5.12 -17.94
C GLY A 95 -5.27 -5.03 -19.01
N ASP A 96 -4.22 -5.83 -18.83
CA ASP A 96 -3.09 -5.95 -19.77
C ASP A 96 -3.26 -7.15 -20.70
N SER A 97 -2.66 -7.06 -21.89
CA SER A 97 -2.38 -8.23 -22.71
C SER A 97 -1.11 -8.93 -22.23
N PHE A 98 -1.08 -10.26 -22.30
CA PHE A 98 0.05 -11.08 -21.90
C PHE A 98 0.28 -12.21 -22.91
N SER A 99 1.51 -12.72 -22.95
CA SER A 99 1.89 -13.80 -23.87
C SER A 99 2.96 -14.70 -23.28
N ASP A 100 2.91 -15.97 -23.68
CA ASP A 100 3.91 -16.99 -23.33
C ASP A 100 4.13 -17.20 -21.81
N ILE A 101 3.09 -17.02 -21.00
CA ILE A 101 3.16 -17.22 -19.55
C ILE A 101 3.11 -18.71 -19.22
N THR A 102 4.07 -19.20 -18.44
CA THR A 102 4.02 -20.58 -17.89
C THR A 102 3.13 -20.64 -16.65
N PRO A 103 2.60 -21.83 -16.29
CA PRO A 103 1.97 -22.03 -14.99
C PRO A 103 2.83 -21.48 -13.84
N ASP A 104 2.16 -20.87 -12.87
CA ASP A 104 2.72 -20.24 -11.68
C ASP A 104 3.69 -19.08 -11.88
N GLN A 105 3.97 -18.68 -13.13
CA GLN A 105 4.71 -17.46 -13.40
C GLN A 105 3.86 -16.26 -12.99
N VAL A 106 4.43 -15.40 -12.15
CA VAL A 106 3.81 -14.13 -11.77
C VAL A 106 3.94 -13.13 -12.91
N PHE A 107 2.83 -12.47 -13.25
CA PHE A 107 2.80 -11.41 -14.25
C PHE A 107 1.81 -10.31 -13.84
N ARG A 108 1.92 -9.17 -14.52
CA ARG A 108 1.01 -8.03 -14.33
C ARG A 108 -0.32 -8.36 -14.98
N LEU A 109 -1.41 -8.26 -14.22
CA LEU A 109 -2.76 -8.44 -14.74
C LEU A 109 -3.33 -7.14 -15.32
N GLY A 110 -2.93 -6.01 -14.76
CA GLY A 110 -3.44 -4.70 -15.16
C GLY A 110 -3.29 -3.66 -14.06
N THR A 111 -4.16 -2.67 -14.08
CA THR A 111 -4.21 -1.58 -13.10
C THR A 111 -5.60 -1.35 -12.56
N LEU A 112 -5.67 -1.06 -11.27
CA LEU A 112 -6.83 -0.48 -10.61
C LEU A 112 -6.61 1.01 -10.45
N THR A 113 -7.60 1.82 -10.81
CA THR A 113 -7.64 3.26 -10.51
C THR A 113 -8.82 3.51 -9.60
N PHE A 114 -8.54 3.88 -8.36
CA PHE A 114 -9.54 4.22 -7.35
C PHE A 114 -9.60 5.74 -7.19
N VAL A 115 -10.77 6.31 -7.46
CA VAL A 115 -11.09 7.71 -7.15
C VAL A 115 -11.97 7.70 -5.90
N ASN A 116 -11.49 8.33 -4.84
CA ASN A 116 -12.27 8.53 -3.62
C ASN A 116 -12.95 9.90 -3.68
N GLY A 117 -14.22 9.91 -4.06
CA GLY A 117 -15.02 11.11 -4.23
C GLY A 117 -15.98 11.36 -3.05
N PRO A 118 -16.41 12.60 -2.84
CA PRO A 118 -17.31 12.94 -1.74
C PRO A 118 -18.64 12.20 -1.89
N SER A 119 -19.07 11.56 -0.81
CA SER A 119 -20.29 10.75 -0.79
C SER A 119 -21.08 10.97 0.50
N GLY A 120 -22.39 11.20 0.36
CA GLY A 120 -23.31 11.24 1.50
C GLY A 120 -23.56 9.84 2.07
N PRO A 121 -23.74 9.66 3.39
CA PRO A 121 -23.93 8.33 3.98
C PRO A 121 -25.07 7.49 3.38
N ALA A 122 -26.12 8.13 2.86
CA ALA A 122 -27.25 7.45 2.22
C ALA A 122 -26.94 6.92 0.80
N SER A 123 -25.89 7.44 0.16
CA SER A 123 -25.50 7.13 -1.22
C SER A 123 -24.46 5.99 -1.32
N LEU A 124 -23.85 5.60 -0.19
CA LEU A 124 -22.75 4.63 -0.11
C LEU A 124 -23.15 3.21 -0.52
N ILE A 125 -22.15 2.47 -1.00
CA ILE A 125 -22.12 1.00 -1.05
C ILE A 125 -20.97 0.49 -0.17
N PHE A 126 -20.99 -0.79 0.19
CA PHE A 126 -20.07 -1.38 1.18
C PHE A 126 -19.18 -2.48 0.59
N GLY A 127 -19.30 -2.71 -0.72
CA GLY A 127 -18.51 -3.69 -1.43
C GLY A 127 -19.15 -4.07 -2.77
N PHE A 128 -18.46 -4.91 -3.51
CA PHE A 128 -18.91 -5.47 -4.79
C PHE A 128 -18.06 -6.70 -5.13
N ASP A 129 -18.62 -7.56 -5.97
CA ASP A 129 -17.88 -8.68 -6.55
C ASP A 129 -16.94 -8.16 -7.65
N MET A 130 -15.74 -8.71 -7.70
CA MET A 130 -14.76 -8.47 -8.75
C MET A 130 -14.51 -9.77 -9.49
N GLN A 131 -14.63 -9.74 -10.82
CA GLN A 131 -14.31 -10.86 -11.69
C GLN A 131 -13.19 -10.45 -12.64
N LEU A 132 -12.17 -11.30 -12.78
CA LEU A 132 -11.11 -11.15 -13.79
C LEU A 132 -11.07 -12.37 -14.69
N THR A 133 -11.00 -12.18 -16.00
CA THR A 133 -10.85 -13.25 -17.00
C THR A 133 -9.53 -13.09 -17.73
N ALA A 134 -8.98 -14.18 -18.28
CA ALA A 134 -7.70 -14.19 -19.00
C ALA A 134 -7.78 -14.89 -20.37
N GLY A 135 -8.98 -14.97 -20.95
CA GLY A 135 -9.32 -15.77 -22.12
C GLY A 135 -10.14 -17.02 -21.77
N ASP A 136 -10.61 -17.73 -22.80
CA ASP A 136 -11.57 -18.83 -22.64
C ASP A 136 -10.96 -20.10 -22.02
N ASP A 137 -9.65 -20.28 -22.16
CA ASP A 137 -8.91 -21.45 -21.66
C ASP A 137 -8.44 -21.30 -20.20
N VAL A 138 -8.72 -20.16 -19.56
CA VAL A 138 -8.31 -19.87 -18.19
C VAL A 138 -9.54 -19.60 -17.34
N ALA A 139 -9.74 -20.43 -16.33
CA ALA A 139 -10.85 -20.23 -15.40
C ALA A 139 -10.70 -18.90 -14.64
N PRO A 140 -11.77 -18.09 -14.55
CA PRO A 140 -11.67 -16.72 -14.05
C PRO A 140 -11.41 -16.66 -12.55
N PHE A 141 -10.85 -15.53 -12.12
CA PHE A 141 -10.85 -15.14 -10.73
C PHE A 141 -12.19 -14.49 -10.38
N ALA A 142 -12.72 -14.80 -9.19
CA ALA A 142 -13.84 -14.11 -8.58
C ALA A 142 -13.52 -13.87 -7.10
N GLY A 143 -13.72 -12.65 -6.62
CA GLY A 143 -13.50 -12.29 -5.23
C GLY A 143 -14.27 -11.05 -4.83
N LEU A 144 -14.53 -10.91 -3.54
CA LEU A 144 -15.21 -9.77 -2.96
C LEU A 144 -14.22 -8.63 -2.72
N VAL A 145 -14.62 -7.43 -3.10
CA VAL A 145 -13.98 -6.18 -2.67
C VAL A 145 -14.88 -5.55 -1.62
N ALA A 146 -14.41 -5.47 -0.38
CA ALA A 146 -15.12 -4.75 0.68
C ALA A 146 -14.69 -3.28 0.68
N ILE A 147 -15.63 -2.37 0.92
CA ILE A 147 -15.37 -0.94 1.05
C ILE A 147 -15.57 -0.53 2.49
N VAL A 148 -14.52 0.01 3.09
CA VAL A 148 -14.56 0.68 4.39
C VAL A 148 -14.63 2.18 4.11
N ASN A 149 -15.86 2.70 4.13
CA ASN A 149 -16.10 4.13 3.99
C ASN A 149 -15.81 4.83 5.31
N THR A 150 -15.18 6.00 5.25
CA THR A 150 -14.84 6.84 6.38
C THR A 150 -15.60 8.16 6.28
N GLN A 151 -16.09 8.65 7.43
CA GLN A 151 -16.68 9.97 7.48
C GLN A 151 -15.57 10.99 7.78
N ASN A 152 -15.38 11.92 6.86
CA ASN A 152 -14.23 12.83 6.88
C ASN A 152 -14.31 13.84 8.02
N ALA A 153 -13.26 13.90 8.84
CA ALA A 153 -13.06 14.90 9.87
C ALA A 153 -12.31 16.13 9.34
N ASN A 154 -11.60 15.99 8.21
CA ASN A 154 -10.68 16.98 7.63
C ASN A 154 -9.51 17.32 8.55
N VAL A 155 -9.03 16.35 9.35
CA VAL A 155 -7.93 16.53 10.31
C VAL A 155 -6.75 15.63 9.99
N ASP A 156 -7.02 14.35 9.70
CA ASP A 156 -6.02 13.35 9.29
C ASP A 156 -6.46 12.75 7.96
N ARG A 157 -5.79 13.14 6.87
CA ARG A 157 -6.06 12.60 5.53
C ARG A 157 -5.95 11.07 5.45
N ILE A 158 -5.17 10.42 6.33
CA ILE A 158 -5.06 8.95 6.36
C ILE A 158 -6.26 8.33 7.08
N ALA A 159 -6.78 8.99 8.13
CA ALA A 159 -7.98 8.54 8.83
C ALA A 159 -9.27 8.80 8.03
N ASP A 160 -9.25 9.82 7.18
CA ASP A 160 -10.32 10.20 6.24
C ASP A 160 -10.22 9.44 4.89
N ALA A 161 -9.33 8.44 4.80
CA ALA A 161 -9.16 7.65 3.59
C ALA A 161 -10.18 6.51 3.54
N ASP A 162 -10.90 6.39 2.43
CA ASP A 162 -11.69 5.19 2.16
C ASP A 162 -10.78 4.05 1.74
N VAL A 163 -11.09 2.85 2.23
CA VAL A 163 -10.25 1.66 2.05
C VAL A 163 -11.01 0.59 1.29
N LEU A 164 -10.41 0.12 0.20
CA LEU A 164 -10.80 -1.10 -0.50
C LEU A 164 -10.02 -2.28 0.08
N SER A 165 -10.71 -3.35 0.45
CA SER A 165 -10.13 -4.57 1.00
C SER A 165 -10.37 -5.75 0.06
N PHE A 166 -9.28 -6.42 -0.29
CA PHE A 166 -9.23 -7.55 -1.23
C PHE A 166 -8.85 -8.82 -0.46
N ALA A 167 -9.83 -9.40 0.25
CA ALA A 167 -9.58 -10.54 1.14
C ALA A 167 -9.32 -11.86 0.39
N ASP A 168 -9.87 -11.99 -0.83
CA ASP A 168 -9.80 -13.23 -1.63
C ASP A 168 -8.54 -13.32 -2.51
N PHE A 169 -7.61 -12.37 -2.40
CA PHE A 169 -6.30 -12.48 -3.03
C PHE A 169 -5.45 -13.52 -2.27
N ASP A 170 -4.51 -14.19 -2.97
CA ASP A 170 -3.58 -15.14 -2.31
C ASP A 170 -2.83 -14.44 -1.15
N ALA A 171 -2.59 -13.12 -1.30
CA ALA A 171 -2.19 -12.22 -0.23
C ALA A 171 -3.28 -11.16 0.00
N PRO A 172 -4.01 -11.23 1.12
CA PRO A 172 -4.98 -10.18 1.47
C PRO A 172 -4.32 -8.81 1.40
N SER A 173 -4.95 -7.90 0.67
CA SER A 173 -4.38 -6.58 0.37
C SER A 173 -5.42 -5.49 0.60
N THR A 174 -4.95 -4.27 0.91
CA THR A 174 -5.81 -3.09 1.01
C THR A 174 -5.30 -1.96 0.13
N LEU A 175 -6.20 -1.16 -0.42
CA LEU A 175 -5.90 0.08 -1.15
C LEU A 175 -6.71 1.21 -0.54
N ALA A 176 -6.04 2.22 0.01
CA ALA A 176 -6.72 3.41 0.51
C ALA A 176 -6.53 4.59 -0.45
N GLY A 177 -7.61 5.32 -0.70
CA GLY A 177 -7.61 6.56 -1.46
C GLY A 177 -7.94 7.73 -0.55
N PHE A 178 -7.14 8.79 -0.59
CA PHE A 178 -7.46 10.02 0.15
C PHE A 178 -8.66 10.73 -0.49
N GLU A 179 -9.41 11.49 0.30
CA GLU A 179 -10.52 12.31 -0.21
C GLU A 179 -10.08 13.19 -1.38
N ASP A 180 -10.91 13.24 -2.43
CA ASP A 180 -10.69 13.96 -3.68
C ASP A 180 -9.40 13.56 -4.43
N ALA A 181 -8.85 12.38 -4.13
CA ALA A 181 -7.67 11.85 -4.79
C ALA A 181 -8.02 10.66 -5.69
N SER A 182 -7.18 10.50 -6.71
CA SER A 182 -7.12 9.30 -7.55
C SER A 182 -5.84 8.56 -7.21
N VAL A 183 -5.93 7.27 -6.91
CA VAL A 183 -4.79 6.39 -6.66
C VAL A 183 -4.79 5.23 -7.66
N THR A 184 -3.64 4.97 -8.27
CA THR A 184 -3.45 3.84 -9.19
C THR A 184 -2.61 2.73 -8.54
N ALA A 185 -3.11 1.50 -8.61
CA ALA A 185 -2.41 0.30 -8.17
C ALA A 185 -2.22 -0.67 -9.34
N ILE A 186 -1.08 -1.36 -9.36
CA ILE A 186 -0.79 -2.46 -10.27
C ILE A 186 -1.26 -3.76 -9.62
N VAL A 187 -2.01 -4.56 -10.38
CA VAL A 187 -2.48 -5.88 -9.94
C VAL A 187 -1.53 -6.95 -10.48
N TYR A 188 -1.07 -7.84 -9.61
CA TYR A 188 -0.23 -8.98 -9.96
C TYR A 188 -0.96 -10.30 -9.72
N GLY A 189 -0.73 -11.26 -10.60
CA GLY A 189 -1.35 -12.57 -10.51
C GLY A 189 -0.56 -13.64 -11.22
N ARG A 190 -1.14 -14.84 -11.25
CA ARG A 190 -0.60 -16.01 -11.94
C ARG A 190 -1.73 -16.88 -12.45
N ILE A 191 -1.42 -17.73 -13.41
CA ILE A 191 -2.31 -18.83 -13.82
C ILE A 191 -1.76 -20.09 -13.18
N GLY A 192 -2.55 -20.75 -12.34
CA GLY A 192 -2.14 -21.99 -11.69
C GLY A 192 -1.90 -23.13 -12.68
N ASP A 193 -1.24 -24.18 -12.21
CA ASP A 193 -1.17 -25.48 -12.88
C ASP A 193 -2.57 -26.09 -13.15
N ASP A 194 -3.57 -25.71 -12.33
CA ASP A 194 -4.99 -26.00 -12.50
C ASP A 194 -5.70 -25.16 -13.58
N GLY A 195 -4.99 -24.26 -14.27
CA GLY A 195 -5.54 -23.38 -15.30
C GLY A 195 -6.46 -22.28 -14.75
N ARG A 196 -6.41 -21.99 -13.43
CA ARG A 196 -7.19 -20.90 -12.82
C ARG A 196 -6.37 -19.64 -12.66
N LEU A 197 -6.96 -18.50 -12.99
CA LEU A 197 -6.40 -17.19 -12.67
C LEU A 197 -6.48 -16.95 -11.16
N ARG A 198 -5.36 -16.53 -10.56
CA ARG A 198 -5.25 -16.15 -9.16
C ARG A 198 -4.66 -14.75 -9.07
N VAL A 199 -5.29 -13.90 -8.26
CA VAL A 199 -4.74 -12.59 -7.94
C VAL A 199 -3.87 -12.74 -6.70
N MET A 200 -2.61 -12.33 -6.81
CA MET A 200 -1.66 -12.49 -5.73
C MET A 200 -1.65 -11.28 -4.81
N SER A 201 -1.52 -10.08 -5.39
CA SER A 201 -1.35 -8.85 -4.63
C SER A 201 -1.60 -7.65 -5.51
N ILE A 202 -1.65 -6.48 -4.87
CA ILE A 202 -1.59 -5.18 -5.51
C ILE A 202 -0.40 -4.40 -4.99
N GLY A 203 0.05 -3.41 -5.76
CA GLY A 203 1.00 -2.42 -5.27
C GLY A 203 0.84 -1.07 -5.93
N LEU A 204 1.21 0.01 -5.23
CA LEU A 204 1.07 1.36 -5.76
C LEU A 204 1.89 1.55 -7.04
N ALA A 205 1.27 2.14 -8.05
CA ALA A 205 1.98 2.51 -9.27
C ALA A 205 3.10 3.54 -8.96
N PRO A 206 4.15 3.62 -9.81
CA PRO A 206 5.18 4.63 -9.65
C PRO A 206 4.59 6.04 -9.61
N GLY A 207 4.94 6.82 -8.58
CA GLY A 207 4.44 8.20 -8.40
C GLY A 207 3.24 8.34 -7.46
N GLU A 208 2.59 7.25 -7.07
CA GLU A 208 1.34 7.29 -6.29
C GLU A 208 1.49 7.41 -4.76
N GLY A 209 2.73 7.54 -4.27
CA GLY A 209 3.02 7.59 -2.83
C GLY A 209 2.44 8.81 -2.08
N GLN A 210 1.84 9.76 -2.79
CA GLN A 210 1.16 10.93 -2.22
C GLN A 210 -0.37 10.92 -2.42
N HIS A 211 -0.94 9.90 -3.05
CA HIS A 211 -2.39 9.84 -3.37
C HIS A 211 -3.12 8.68 -2.69
N GLY A 212 -2.38 7.77 -2.05
CA GLY A 212 -2.95 6.70 -1.24
C GLY A 212 -1.89 5.88 -0.51
N CYS A 213 -2.33 4.78 0.09
CA CYS A 213 -1.46 3.77 0.68
C CYS A 213 -1.98 2.37 0.33
N VAL A 214 -1.10 1.38 0.48
CA VAL A 214 -1.40 -0.02 0.21
C VAL A 214 -0.77 -0.86 1.32
N ASP A 215 -1.52 -1.82 1.87
CA ASP A 215 -0.93 -2.89 2.67
C ASP A 215 -0.69 -4.08 1.73
N GLU A 216 0.53 -4.19 1.23
CA GLU A 216 0.94 -5.26 0.33
C GLU A 216 1.28 -6.50 1.18
N GLY A 217 0.57 -7.61 0.98
CA GLY A 217 0.90 -8.89 1.62
C GLY A 217 2.33 -9.37 1.30
N PRO A 218 2.78 -10.51 1.85
CA PRO A 218 4.21 -10.91 1.91
C PRO A 218 4.92 -11.17 0.57
N PHE A 219 4.23 -11.02 -0.57
CA PHE A 219 4.74 -11.38 -1.90
C PHE A 219 5.32 -10.20 -2.70
N VAL A 220 5.23 -8.96 -2.21
CA VAL A 220 5.84 -7.77 -2.83
C VAL A 220 6.67 -7.02 -1.78
N ALA A 221 7.74 -6.35 -2.20
CA ALA A 221 8.61 -5.58 -1.31
C ALA A 221 7.83 -4.40 -0.69
N SER A 222 7.20 -4.68 0.47
CA SER A 222 6.32 -3.83 1.27
C SER A 222 6.61 -2.33 1.15
N ARG A 223 5.67 -1.60 0.52
CA ARG A 223 5.42 -0.19 0.84
C ARG A 223 4.47 -0.13 2.05
N GLY A 224 4.72 0.82 2.96
CA GLY A 224 4.21 0.77 4.34
C GLY A 224 2.68 0.82 4.46
N PRO A 225 2.11 0.21 5.53
CA PRO A 225 0.68 -0.03 5.66
C PRO A 225 -0.12 1.26 5.91
N CYS A 226 -1.43 1.22 5.60
CA CYS A 226 -2.43 2.25 5.89
C CYS A 226 -2.78 2.37 7.39
N VAL A 227 -1.76 2.47 8.24
CA VAL A 227 -1.93 2.62 9.68
C VAL A 227 -0.94 3.66 10.16
N SER A 228 -1.41 4.82 10.61
CA SER A 228 -0.53 5.78 11.25
C SER A 228 -0.15 5.23 12.63
N GLY A 229 1.12 4.84 12.80
CA GLY A 229 1.61 4.30 14.07
C GLY A 229 1.40 5.24 15.27
N CYS A 230 1.29 6.55 15.02
CA CYS A 230 1.09 7.59 16.02
C CYS A 230 -0.11 8.52 15.76
N GLY A 231 -0.97 8.26 14.77
CA GLY A 231 -1.98 9.26 14.37
C GLY A 231 -1.35 10.52 13.78
N ASP A 232 -2.10 11.62 13.88
CA ASP A 232 -1.67 12.99 13.59
C ASP A 232 -0.43 13.45 14.37
N LEU A 233 -0.06 12.77 15.46
CA LEU A 233 0.98 13.27 16.35
C LEU A 233 2.33 13.41 15.64
N CYS A 234 2.76 12.41 14.87
CA CYS A 234 4.07 12.49 14.21
C CYS A 234 4.08 13.55 13.11
N ALA A 235 2.99 13.65 12.34
CA ALA A 235 2.83 14.68 11.32
C ALA A 235 2.79 16.09 11.93
N ALA A 236 2.04 16.28 13.02
CA ALA A 236 1.91 17.53 13.74
C ALA A 236 3.20 17.97 14.45
N ILE A 237 4.06 17.03 14.86
CA ILE A 237 5.41 17.37 15.35
C ILE A 237 6.32 17.67 14.17
N GLY A 238 6.32 16.85 13.11
CA GLY A 238 7.19 17.03 11.95
C GLY A 238 6.97 18.36 11.22
N SER A 239 5.70 18.74 11.00
CA SER A 239 5.32 19.97 10.29
C SER A 239 5.79 21.25 10.99
N ALA A 240 5.88 21.23 12.33
CA ALA A 240 6.44 22.34 13.09
C ALA A 240 7.91 22.63 12.75
N PHE A 241 8.64 21.67 12.15
CA PHE A 241 10.05 21.81 11.77
C PHE A 241 10.29 21.83 10.26
N THR A 242 9.25 21.70 9.42
CA THR A 242 9.35 21.85 7.96
C THR A 242 9.04 23.25 7.48
N GLN A 243 8.34 24.06 8.29
CA GLN A 243 8.19 25.50 8.03
C GLN A 243 9.50 26.24 8.33
N PRO A 244 9.77 27.39 7.66
CA PRO A 244 10.96 28.18 7.92
C PRO A 244 10.91 28.77 9.33
N LEU A 245 11.47 28.04 10.30
CA LEU A 245 11.54 28.39 11.72
C LEU A 245 12.26 29.72 11.98
N CYS A 246 13.13 30.11 11.07
CA CYS A 246 14.03 31.26 11.23
C CYS A 246 13.86 32.30 10.11
N GLY A 247 12.69 32.33 9.46
CA GLY A 247 12.44 33.23 8.34
C GLY A 247 13.42 32.96 7.19
N ALA A 248 14.13 34.00 6.74
CA ALA A 248 15.14 33.91 5.67
C ALA A 248 16.54 33.52 6.17
N GLU A 249 16.73 33.30 7.47
CA GLU A 249 18.03 32.99 8.05
C GLU A 249 18.46 31.54 7.75
N GLN A 250 19.66 31.37 7.19
CA GLN A 250 20.20 30.05 6.89
C GLN A 250 20.81 29.40 8.13
N LEU A 251 20.23 28.28 8.54
CA LEU A 251 20.72 27.51 9.68
C LEU A 251 22.09 26.86 9.39
N PRO A 252 22.97 26.76 10.41
CA PRO A 252 24.20 25.98 10.30
C PRO A 252 23.91 24.55 9.85
N GLY A 253 24.70 24.01 8.91
CA GLY A 253 24.47 22.69 8.33
C GLY A 253 24.32 21.57 9.38
N VAL A 254 25.11 21.62 10.45
CA VAL A 254 25.02 20.68 11.58
C VAL A 254 23.67 20.76 12.31
N LEU A 255 23.07 21.94 12.42
CA LEU A 255 21.77 22.13 13.06
C LEU A 255 20.64 21.64 12.15
N ASN A 256 20.69 21.98 10.86
CA ASN A 256 19.76 21.46 9.85
C ASN A 256 19.75 19.93 9.80
N GLU A 257 20.93 19.32 9.77
CA GLU A 257 21.06 17.87 9.73
C GLU A 257 20.48 17.20 10.98
N ARG A 258 20.66 17.81 12.17
CA ARG A 258 20.10 17.28 13.42
C ARG A 258 18.58 17.36 13.46
N ILE A 259 17.98 18.42 12.91
CA ILE A 259 16.52 18.56 12.79
C ILE A 259 15.99 17.54 11.78
N ARG A 260 16.65 17.39 10.62
CA ARG A 260 16.31 16.39 9.60
C ARG A 260 16.36 14.95 10.12
N ILE A 261 17.38 14.61 10.91
CA ILE A 261 17.46 13.29 11.56
C ILE A 261 16.30 13.09 12.54
N ALA A 262 15.85 14.15 13.22
CA ALA A 262 14.74 14.07 14.16
C ALA A 262 13.39 13.91 13.43
N THR A 263 13.16 14.63 12.34
CA THR A 263 11.95 14.50 11.51
C THR A 263 11.90 13.14 10.83
N SER A 264 13.01 12.65 10.29
CA SER A 264 13.09 11.30 9.71
C SER A 264 12.75 10.19 10.72
N ARG A 265 13.05 10.38 12.01
CA ARG A 265 12.62 9.44 13.06
C ARG A 265 11.14 9.52 13.38
N LEU A 266 10.50 10.68 13.19
CA LEU A 266 9.05 10.81 13.30
C LEU A 266 8.37 10.14 12.12
N ASP A 267 8.92 10.26 10.91
CA ASP A 267 8.44 9.55 9.72
C ASP A 267 8.50 8.02 9.93
N GLN A 268 9.62 7.52 10.45
CA GLN A 268 9.75 6.10 10.84
C GLN A 268 8.77 5.68 11.94
N GLY A 269 8.39 6.60 12.83
CA GLY A 269 7.38 6.36 13.86
C GLY A 269 5.96 6.34 13.31
N ALA A 270 5.68 7.15 12.28
CA ALA A 270 4.40 7.20 11.58
C ALA A 270 4.11 5.91 10.81
N THR A 271 5.14 5.25 10.28
CA THR A 271 5.01 3.97 9.56
C THR A 271 5.23 2.74 10.44
N ALA A 272 5.33 2.91 11.77
CA ALA A 272 5.66 1.81 12.67
C ALA A 272 4.43 0.96 13.03
N VAL A 273 4.58 -0.36 12.92
CA VAL A 273 3.51 -1.35 13.13
C VAL A 273 3.19 -1.65 14.60
N SER A 274 3.94 -1.10 15.55
CA SER A 274 3.70 -1.34 16.98
C SER A 274 3.88 -0.12 17.86
N ARG A 275 3.03 -0.01 18.88
CA ARG A 275 3.08 1.06 19.89
C ARG A 275 4.45 1.20 20.57
N ARG A 276 5.19 0.10 20.74
CA ARG A 276 6.55 0.10 21.30
C ARG A 276 7.55 0.78 20.38
N GLN A 277 7.49 0.49 19.08
CA GLN A 277 8.34 1.13 18.07
C GLN A 277 8.01 2.62 17.94
N VAL A 278 6.72 2.97 17.94
CA VAL A 278 6.25 4.37 17.89
C VAL A 278 6.77 5.15 19.10
N LYS A 279 6.58 4.63 20.33
CA LYS A 279 7.08 5.27 21.56
C LYS A 279 8.60 5.45 21.55
N ARG A 280 9.33 4.48 20.99
CA ARG A 280 10.79 4.57 20.81
C ARG A 280 11.17 5.66 19.82
N ALA A 281 10.51 5.71 18.66
CA ALA A 281 10.73 6.69 17.61
C ALA A 281 10.48 8.13 18.12
N VAL A 282 9.30 8.36 18.73
CA VAL A 282 8.94 9.66 19.34
C VAL A 282 9.95 10.07 20.42
N ARG A 283 10.34 9.15 21.32
CA ARG A 283 11.34 9.46 22.36
C ARG A 283 12.69 9.86 21.77
N LEU A 284 13.16 9.16 20.74
CA LEU A 284 14.45 9.44 20.09
C LEU A 284 14.41 10.75 19.29
N ALA A 285 13.29 11.05 18.63
CA ALA A 285 13.07 12.32 17.95
C ALA A 285 13.07 13.49 18.95
N MET A 286 12.29 13.41 20.02
CA MET A 286 12.23 14.45 21.05
C MET A 286 13.58 14.69 21.74
N GLY A 287 14.32 13.62 22.03
CA GLY A 287 15.68 13.74 22.57
C GLY A 287 16.63 14.48 21.62
N GLN A 288 16.48 14.28 20.31
CA GLN A 288 17.28 14.97 19.29
C GLN A 288 16.89 16.44 19.14
N LEU A 289 15.59 16.74 19.14
CA LEU A 289 15.06 18.12 19.05
C LEU A 289 15.50 18.97 20.24
N ARG A 290 15.44 18.44 21.47
CA ARG A 290 15.96 19.10 22.69
C ARG A 290 17.43 19.49 22.55
N ARG A 291 18.26 18.57 22.06
CA ARG A 291 19.70 18.83 21.83
C ARG A 291 19.92 19.88 20.75
N SER A 292 19.06 19.92 19.74
CA SER A 292 19.11 20.90 18.65
C SER A 292 18.75 22.31 19.15
N ALA A 293 17.71 22.46 19.97
CA ALA A 293 17.38 23.73 20.61
C ALA A 293 18.52 24.24 21.53
N ALA A 294 19.12 23.35 22.32
CA ALA A 294 20.28 23.70 23.14
C ALA A 294 21.51 24.11 22.30
N PHE A 295 21.69 23.50 21.13
CA PHE A 295 22.73 23.89 20.17
C PHE A 295 22.45 25.27 19.57
N ALA A 296 21.22 25.54 19.10
CA ALA A 296 20.82 26.83 18.54
C ALA A 296 21.05 27.98 19.54
N ARG A 297 20.69 27.80 20.81
CA ARG A 297 20.98 28.80 21.87
C ARG A 297 22.47 29.07 22.06
N ARG A 298 23.32 28.05 21.97
CA ARG A 298 24.79 28.23 22.03
C ARG A 298 25.35 28.90 20.79
N ALA A 299 24.82 28.57 19.62
CA ALA A 299 25.19 29.20 18.35
C ALA A 299 24.81 30.69 18.35
N ALA A 300 23.67 31.05 18.94
CA ALA A 300 23.25 32.44 19.10
C ALA A 300 24.19 33.26 19.97
N ARG A 301 24.67 32.70 21.10
CA ARG A 301 25.69 33.36 21.94
C ARG A 301 27.00 33.64 21.20
N ARG A 302 27.33 32.80 20.22
CA ARG A 302 28.52 32.95 19.36
C ARG A 302 28.24 33.73 18.08
N ARG A 303 27.03 34.31 17.93
CA ARG A 303 26.56 35.06 16.75
C ARG A 303 26.61 34.27 15.43
N HIS A 304 26.53 32.94 15.50
CA HIS A 304 26.39 32.09 14.32
C HIS A 304 24.94 31.90 13.88
N VAL A 305 23.99 32.25 14.75
CA VAL A 305 22.54 32.25 14.52
C VAL A 305 21.95 33.45 15.27
N SER A 306 20.82 34.02 14.85
CA SER A 306 20.14 35.09 15.57
C SER A 306 19.49 34.57 16.86
N ALA A 307 19.33 35.47 17.84
CA ALA A 307 18.60 35.15 19.07
C ALA A 307 17.14 34.77 18.77
N ALA A 308 16.50 35.48 17.83
CA ALA A 308 15.12 35.21 17.40
C ALA A 308 14.96 33.80 16.82
N CYS A 309 15.88 33.36 15.96
CA CYS A 309 15.88 32.01 15.42
C CYS A 309 16.06 30.94 16.50
N ALA A 310 16.98 31.17 17.45
CA ALA A 310 17.18 30.24 18.57
C ALA A 310 15.96 30.14 19.49
N GLU A 311 15.21 31.24 19.66
CA GLU A 311 13.94 31.26 20.41
C GLU A 311 12.82 30.54 19.66
N ALA A 312 12.68 30.77 18.35
CA ALA A 312 11.68 30.10 17.51
C ALA A 312 11.87 28.58 17.51
N ILE A 313 13.10 28.09 17.38
CA ILE A 313 13.43 26.66 17.52
C ILE A 313 13.05 26.17 18.92
N GLY A 314 13.33 26.95 19.97
CA GLY A 314 12.95 26.62 21.34
C GLY A 314 11.44 26.48 21.55
N ALA A 315 10.66 27.41 20.97
CA ALA A 315 9.20 27.40 21.04
C ALA A 315 8.60 26.21 20.27
N ALA A 316 9.13 25.90 19.09
CA ALA A 316 8.71 24.72 18.31
C ALA A 316 8.95 23.42 19.10
N VAL A 317 10.11 23.29 19.77
CA VAL A 317 10.41 22.13 20.62
C VAL A 317 9.47 22.04 21.82
N ALA A 318 9.17 23.16 22.48
CA ALA A 318 8.24 23.16 23.62
C ALA A 318 6.82 22.74 23.22
N ASN A 319 6.33 23.21 22.05
CA ASN A 319 5.03 22.78 21.52
C ASN A 319 5.03 21.28 21.18
N ALA A 320 6.09 20.79 20.54
CA ALA A 320 6.27 19.36 20.25
C ALA A 320 6.28 18.49 21.53
N GLU A 321 6.86 18.98 22.63
CA GLU A 321 6.85 18.28 23.92
C GLU A 321 5.46 18.16 24.52
N THR A 322 4.67 19.24 24.48
CA THR A 322 3.28 19.22 24.95
C THR A 322 2.46 18.18 24.19
N ARG A 323 2.62 18.13 22.86
CA ARG A 323 1.95 17.14 21.99
C ARG A 323 2.42 15.71 22.27
N ALA A 324 3.72 15.51 22.48
CA ALA A 324 4.31 14.19 22.74
C ALA A 324 4.07 13.67 24.18
N ALA A 325 3.57 14.50 25.09
CA ALA A 325 3.43 14.16 26.52
C ALA A 325 2.54 12.93 26.75
N SER A 326 1.49 12.76 25.95
CA SER A 326 0.56 11.62 25.99
C SER A 326 1.21 10.28 25.61
N TRP A 327 2.35 10.31 24.91
CA TRP A 327 3.06 9.11 24.45
C TRP A 327 4.33 8.80 25.25
N VAL A 328 5.00 9.82 25.78
CA VAL A 328 6.31 9.69 26.41
C VAL A 328 6.22 9.47 27.92
N ARG A 329 5.16 9.95 28.59
CA ARG A 329 4.99 9.72 30.04
C ARG A 329 4.66 8.24 30.34
N PRO A 330 5.21 7.66 31.41
CA PRO A 330 4.67 6.42 31.96
C PRO A 330 3.28 6.70 32.55
N ARG A 331 2.32 5.78 32.34
CA ARG A 331 1.34 5.53 33.40
C ARG A 331 2.07 4.79 34.51
#